data_AF-A0A954CS44-F1
#
_entry.id   AF-A0A954CS44-F1
#
_cell.length_a   1.000
_cell.length_b   1.000
_cell.length_c   1.000
_cell.angle_alpha   90.00
_cell.angle_beta   90.00
_cell.angle_gamma   90.00
#
_symmetry.space_group_name_H-M   'P 1'
#
loop_
_entity.id
_entity.type
_entity.pdbx_description
1 polymer ?
#
loop_
_entity_poly.entity_id
_entity_poly.type
_entity_poly.pdbx_seq_one_letter_code
_entity_poly.pdbx_strand_id
1 'polypeptide(L)'
;MATTYNQGIKLSHTGAQVDSALTSEEATQVATTAAMVAAAPPTSKIAVVPGSGLWAWVEGDETTPDNTYVLASTVSDYADAGRWKLVSATTDGVLDAQWFGVVADYSTTSGLGTDNTVALESAIAAASASGRELILPAGDILVTGTLSIPVLSAFIMRGAGKWKTKIYAKNVAGTALTAFLNLNGVYASTESARVELRDFSIWGDNDSDIVGIYISYGSHFVKCENVLVTGFYDGWRLADCWNMSF
;
A
#
# COMPACT_ATOMS: atom_id res chain seq x y z
N MET A 1 -28.89 9.06 -10.45
CA MET A 1 -27.57 8.46 -10.12
C MET A 1 -27.56 8.27 -8.62
N ALA A 2 -27.58 7.02 -8.15
CA ALA A 2 -27.50 6.71 -6.72
C ALA A 2 -26.03 6.70 -6.31
N THR A 3 -25.67 7.54 -5.35
CA THR A 3 -24.35 7.55 -4.72
C THR A 3 -24.31 6.39 -3.74
N THR A 4 -23.60 5.31 -4.09
CA THR A 4 -23.35 4.20 -3.17
C THR A 4 -22.36 4.70 -2.11
N TYR A 5 -22.86 4.95 -0.91
CA TYR A 5 -22.03 5.20 0.27
C TYR A 5 -21.16 3.96 0.53
N ASN A 6 -19.85 4.15 0.75
CA ASN A 6 -19.04 3.18 1.48
C ASN A 6 -19.80 2.85 2.76
N GLN A 7 -20.21 1.59 2.93
CA GLN A 7 -20.86 1.14 4.15
C GLN A 7 -19.86 1.22 5.28
N GLY A 8 -19.87 2.33 6.01
CA GLY A 8 -19.00 2.55 7.14
C GLY A 8 -19.30 1.52 8.23
N ILE A 9 -18.29 0.74 8.59
CA ILE A 9 -18.33 -0.12 9.77
C ILE A 9 -18.48 0.80 11.00
N LYS A 10 -19.60 0.66 11.71
CA LYS A 10 -19.81 1.32 13.00
C LYS A 10 -19.30 0.39 14.09
N LEU A 11 -18.17 0.75 14.70
CA LEU A 11 -17.66 0.07 15.89
C LEU A 11 -18.27 0.71 17.13
N SER A 12 -18.86 -0.10 18.01
CA SER A 12 -19.37 0.33 19.31
C SER A 12 -18.70 -0.46 20.43
N HIS A 13 -18.72 0.09 21.65
CA HIS A 13 -18.21 -0.56 22.86
C HIS A 13 -18.81 -1.98 23.09
N THR A 14 -20.02 -2.24 22.56
CA THR A 14 -20.72 -3.54 22.73
C THR A 14 -20.48 -4.53 21.58
N GLY A 15 -19.68 -4.15 20.58
CA GLY A 15 -19.34 -4.99 19.43
C GLY A 15 -19.37 -4.23 18.10
N ALA A 16 -18.78 -4.86 17.08
CA ALA A 16 -18.89 -4.41 15.69
C ALA A 16 -20.26 -4.86 15.13
N GLN A 17 -21.10 -3.91 14.69
CA GLN A 17 -22.22 -4.24 13.80
C GLN A 17 -21.75 -4.11 12.36
N VAL A 18 -21.96 -5.17 11.59
CA VAL A 18 -21.70 -5.18 10.16
C VAL A 18 -23.02 -5.40 9.44
N ASP A 19 -23.40 -4.44 8.59
CA ASP A 19 -24.70 -4.44 7.89
C ASP A 19 -24.72 -5.31 6.62
N SER A 20 -23.60 -5.95 6.26
CA SER A 20 -23.50 -6.87 5.13
C SER A 20 -22.38 -7.92 5.33
N ALA A 21 -22.38 -8.98 4.52
CA ALA A 21 -21.36 -10.03 4.60
C ALA A 21 -19.98 -9.46 4.22
N LEU A 22 -19.06 -9.45 5.18
CA LEU A 22 -17.67 -9.05 4.94
C LEU A 22 -17.00 -10.03 3.99
N THR A 23 -16.20 -9.51 3.07
CA THR A 23 -15.14 -10.29 2.45
C THR A 23 -14.15 -10.77 3.53
N SER A 24 -13.37 -11.82 3.25
CA SER A 24 -12.35 -12.31 4.21
C SER A 24 -11.31 -11.25 4.58
N GLU A 25 -11.06 -10.30 3.68
CA GLU A 25 -10.15 -9.17 3.89
C GLU A 25 -10.77 -8.12 4.82
N GLU A 26 -12.01 -7.70 4.54
CA GLU A 26 -12.73 -6.78 5.43
C GLU A 26 -12.98 -7.41 6.81
N ALA A 27 -13.18 -8.73 6.90
CA ALA A 27 -13.28 -9.45 8.17
C ALA A 27 -11.99 -9.40 8.99
N THR A 28 -10.83 -9.48 8.33
CA THR A 28 -9.53 -9.37 8.97
C THR A 28 -9.28 -7.94 9.45
N GLN A 29 -9.63 -6.94 8.64
CA GLN A 29 -9.52 -5.52 9.01
C GLN A 29 -10.46 -5.16 10.17
N VAL A 30 -11.70 -5.69 10.16
CA VAL A 30 -12.67 -5.55 11.25
C VAL A 30 -12.17 -6.25 12.51
N ALA A 31 -11.58 -7.44 12.42
CA ALA A 31 -11.03 -8.14 13.58
C ALA A 31 -9.85 -7.38 14.20
N THR A 32 -8.95 -6.82 13.37
CA THR A 32 -7.82 -5.99 13.82
C THR A 32 -8.30 -4.71 14.48
N THR A 33 -9.29 -4.03 13.87
CA THR A 33 -9.86 -2.80 14.44
C THR A 33 -10.66 -3.09 15.71
N ALA A 34 -11.41 -4.19 15.75
CA ALA A 34 -12.13 -4.64 16.95
C ALA A 34 -11.17 -5.03 18.08
N ALA A 35 -10.01 -5.61 17.79
CA ALA A 35 -8.96 -5.87 18.79
C ALA A 35 -8.38 -4.58 19.37
N MET A 36 -8.27 -3.51 18.56
CA MET A 36 -7.84 -2.19 19.03
C MET A 36 -8.93 -1.44 19.82
N VAL A 37 -10.21 -1.60 19.46
CA VAL A 37 -11.35 -0.92 20.10
C VAL A 37 -11.84 -1.65 21.35
N ALA A 38 -11.70 -2.97 21.43
CA ALA A 38 -12.07 -3.76 22.61
C ALA A 38 -11.07 -3.62 23.77
N ALA A 39 -9.88 -3.06 23.50
CA ALA A 39 -9.01 -2.58 24.55
C ALA A 39 -9.61 -1.28 25.11
N ALA A 40 -10.19 -1.34 26.32
CA ALA A 40 -10.53 -0.15 27.13
C ALA A 40 -9.40 0.90 27.02
N PRO A 41 -9.68 2.22 27.08
CA PRO A 41 -8.67 3.22 26.81
C PRO A 41 -7.50 2.94 27.71
N PRO A 42 -6.35 2.79 27.08
CA PRO A 42 -5.36 2.03 27.74
C PRO A 42 -4.70 2.98 28.73
N THR A 43 -4.54 2.52 29.96
CA THR A 43 -3.49 3.04 30.84
C THR A 43 -2.12 3.06 30.14
N SER A 44 -1.97 2.32 29.04
CA SER A 44 -0.85 2.34 28.09
C SER A 44 -1.21 2.96 26.74
N LYS A 45 -0.82 4.21 26.45
CA LYS A 45 -1.04 4.94 25.17
C LYS A 45 -0.34 4.34 23.94
N ILE A 46 -0.09 3.04 23.93
CA ILE A 46 0.69 2.29 22.95
C ILE A 46 0.00 0.93 22.72
N ALA A 47 -0.18 0.54 21.46
CA ALA A 47 -0.68 -0.76 21.03
C ALA A 47 0.25 -1.36 19.97
N VAL A 48 0.62 -2.64 20.10
CA VAL A 48 1.31 -3.37 19.05
C VAL A 48 0.29 -4.22 18.32
N VAL A 49 0.11 -3.96 17.04
CA VAL A 49 -0.81 -4.71 16.19
C VAL A 49 0.02 -5.63 15.28
N PRO A 50 -0.07 -6.96 15.43
CA PRO A 50 0.63 -7.89 14.54
C PRO A 50 0.28 -7.60 13.07
N GLY A 51 1.29 -7.38 12.23
CA GLY A 51 1.07 -7.01 10.83
C GLY A 51 0.53 -5.60 10.60
N SER A 52 0.49 -4.72 11.61
CA SER A 52 0.18 -3.30 11.40
C SER A 52 1.09 -2.35 12.18
N GLY A 53 2.06 -2.87 12.94
CA GLY A 53 3.11 -2.08 13.59
C GLY A 53 2.75 -1.55 14.98
N LEU A 54 3.53 -0.56 15.44
CA LEU A 54 3.37 0.08 16.75
C LEU A 54 2.48 1.31 16.60
N TRP A 55 1.37 1.36 17.33
CA TRP A 55 0.41 2.45 17.36
C TRP A 55 0.49 3.18 18.70
N ALA A 56 0.27 4.48 18.70
CA ALA A 56 0.17 5.31 19.89
C ALA A 56 -1.14 6.09 19.88
N TRP A 57 -1.75 6.22 21.04
CA TRP A 57 -2.93 7.05 21.22
C TRP A 57 -2.50 8.51 21.33
N VAL A 58 -3.07 9.37 20.48
CA VAL A 58 -2.85 10.82 20.50
C VAL A 58 -4.11 11.50 20.99
N GLU A 59 -4.07 11.96 22.23
CA GLU A 59 -5.13 12.76 22.85
C GLU A 59 -5.25 14.13 22.16
N GLY A 60 -6.48 14.63 22.06
CA GLY A 60 -6.81 15.92 21.45
C GLY A 60 -6.79 15.95 19.92
N ASP A 61 -6.48 14.83 19.26
CA ASP A 61 -6.52 14.74 17.80
C ASP A 61 -7.87 14.26 17.28
N GLU A 62 -8.80 15.19 17.12
CA GLU A 62 -10.14 14.91 16.60
C GLU A 62 -10.24 15.13 15.09
N THR A 63 -9.34 15.95 14.55
CA THR A 63 -9.49 16.58 13.22
C THR A 63 -8.68 15.89 12.14
N THR A 64 -7.65 15.11 12.49
CA THR A 64 -6.87 14.38 11.48
C THR A 64 -7.75 13.33 10.82
N PRO A 65 -8.02 13.39 9.50
CA PRO A 65 -8.87 12.41 8.83
C PRO A 65 -8.34 10.99 8.99
N ASP A 66 -9.26 10.03 9.05
CA ASP A 66 -8.90 8.62 9.04
C ASP A 66 -8.12 8.27 7.78
N ASN A 67 -7.02 7.58 7.98
CA ASN A 67 -6.18 7.07 6.92
C ASN A 67 -5.39 5.87 7.44
N THR A 68 -4.49 5.35 6.62
CA THR A 68 -3.73 4.14 6.96
C THR A 68 -2.75 4.32 8.13
N TYR A 69 -2.51 5.55 8.58
CA TYR A 69 -1.68 5.88 9.74
C TYR A 69 -2.46 6.42 10.93
N VAL A 70 -3.76 6.66 10.75
CA VAL A 70 -4.62 7.32 11.72
C VAL A 70 -5.95 6.58 11.74
N LEU A 71 -6.15 5.76 12.77
CA LEU A 71 -7.39 5.06 13.01
C LEU A 71 -8.21 5.81 14.05
N ALA A 72 -9.40 6.27 13.67
CA ALA A 72 -10.41 6.71 14.62
C ALA A 72 -10.84 5.51 15.46
N SER A 73 -10.62 5.63 16.76
CA SER A 73 -11.63 5.16 17.69
C SER A 73 -12.19 6.40 18.35
N THR A 74 -13.24 7.00 17.79
CA THR A 74 -14.09 7.89 18.59
C THR A 74 -14.78 7.01 19.63
N VAL A 75 -14.09 6.75 20.73
CA VAL A 75 -14.72 6.14 21.89
C VAL A 75 -15.52 7.25 22.56
N SER A 76 -16.83 7.27 22.32
CA SER A 76 -17.77 8.30 22.77
C SER A 76 -17.82 8.51 24.28
N ASP A 77 -17.20 7.62 25.04
CA ASP A 77 -17.34 7.52 26.49
C ASP A 77 -16.12 8.09 27.24
N TYR A 78 -15.14 8.68 26.55
CA TYR A 78 -13.96 9.29 27.15
C TYR A 78 -13.91 10.80 27.01
N ALA A 79 -13.49 11.47 28.09
CA ALA A 79 -13.41 12.92 28.19
C ALA A 79 -12.36 13.55 27.25
N ASP A 80 -11.42 12.73 26.76
CA ASP A 80 -10.35 13.15 25.86
C ASP A 80 -10.51 12.41 24.52
N ALA A 81 -11.13 13.06 23.54
CA ALA A 81 -11.18 12.52 22.20
C ALA A 81 -9.75 12.45 21.61
N GLY A 82 -9.48 11.44 20.80
CA GLY A 82 -8.16 11.21 20.24
C GLY A 82 -8.19 10.18 19.12
N ARG A 83 -7.02 9.89 18.56
CA ARG A 83 -6.85 8.94 17.45
C ARG A 83 -5.63 8.06 17.67
N TRP A 84 -5.72 6.81 17.23
CA TRP A 84 -4.57 5.92 17.16
C TRP A 84 -3.71 6.29 15.96
N LYS A 85 -2.43 6.58 16.20
CA LYS A 85 -1.45 6.88 15.17
C LYS A 85 -0.34 5.85 15.11
N LEU A 86 0.08 5.47 13.92
CA LEU A 86 1.24 4.61 13.76
C LEU A 86 2.53 5.34 14.20
N VAL A 87 3.20 4.85 15.25
CA VAL A 87 4.40 5.44 15.86
C VAL A 87 5.56 5.50 14.88
N SER A 88 5.71 4.46 14.05
CA SER A 88 6.82 4.36 13.11
C SER A 88 6.73 5.34 11.93
N ALA A 89 5.61 6.04 11.79
CA ALA A 89 5.44 7.05 10.76
C ALA A 89 6.07 8.41 11.11
N THR A 90 6.96 8.53 12.11
CA THR A 90 7.37 9.88 12.59
C THR A 90 8.86 10.23 12.55
N THR A 91 9.81 9.28 12.49
CA THR A 91 11.23 9.66 12.65
C THR A 91 12.16 9.37 11.46
N ASP A 92 11.96 8.29 10.70
CA ASP A 92 13.05 7.80 9.82
C ASP A 92 12.76 7.96 8.33
N GLY A 93 11.57 8.45 7.95
CA GLY A 93 11.18 8.62 6.55
C GLY A 93 10.94 7.30 5.80
N VAL A 94 10.82 6.19 6.53
CA VAL A 94 10.63 4.84 6.00
C VAL A 94 9.29 4.27 6.45
N LEU A 95 8.63 3.53 5.56
CA LEU A 95 7.38 2.83 5.76
C LEU A 95 7.56 1.37 5.41
N ASP A 96 7.10 0.47 6.25
CA ASP A 96 7.08 -0.96 5.94
C ASP A 96 5.74 -1.33 5.31
N ALA A 97 5.78 -1.94 4.12
CA ALA A 97 4.58 -2.43 3.44
C ALA A 97 3.82 -3.45 4.30
N GLN A 98 4.51 -4.18 5.19
CA GLN A 98 3.86 -5.11 6.11
C GLN A 98 2.93 -4.40 7.09
N TRP A 99 3.08 -3.10 7.36
CA TRP A 99 2.13 -2.36 8.22
C TRP A 99 0.76 -2.14 7.55
N PHE A 100 0.70 -2.34 6.25
CA PHE A 100 -0.51 -2.21 5.43
C PHE A 100 -1.16 -3.57 5.16
N GLY A 101 -0.66 -4.64 5.79
CA GLY A 101 -1.14 -6.01 5.58
C GLY A 101 -0.46 -6.74 4.43
N VAL A 102 0.62 -6.20 3.83
CA VAL A 102 1.35 -6.93 2.79
C VAL A 102 2.05 -8.15 3.39
N VAL A 103 1.80 -9.30 2.80
CA VAL A 103 2.42 -10.59 3.15
C VAL A 103 3.10 -11.21 1.94
N ALA A 104 4.24 -11.87 2.17
CA ALA A 104 5.04 -12.50 1.14
C ALA A 104 4.92 -14.03 1.21
N ASP A 105 3.70 -14.54 1.04
CA ASP A 105 3.31 -15.94 1.22
C ASP A 105 2.99 -16.67 -0.11
N TYR A 106 3.23 -16.02 -1.25
CA TYR A 106 2.92 -16.62 -2.55
C TYR A 106 3.79 -17.85 -2.82
N SER A 107 3.15 -18.92 -3.29
CA SER A 107 3.79 -20.16 -3.68
C SER A 107 3.68 -20.36 -5.17
N THR A 108 4.80 -20.21 -5.87
CA THR A 108 4.90 -20.48 -7.32
C THR A 108 4.56 -21.93 -7.70
N THR A 109 4.65 -22.87 -6.76
CA THR A 109 4.33 -24.29 -6.98
C THR A 109 2.84 -24.55 -6.94
N SER A 110 2.12 -23.97 -5.97
CA SER A 110 0.67 -24.15 -5.84
C SER A 110 -0.14 -23.12 -6.62
N GLY A 111 0.48 -21.99 -6.98
CA GLY A 111 -0.20 -20.84 -7.55
C GLY A 111 -1.06 -20.08 -6.53
N LEU A 112 -0.94 -20.40 -5.23
CA LEU A 112 -1.73 -19.79 -4.15
C LEU A 112 -0.89 -18.79 -3.35
N GLY A 113 -1.56 -17.76 -2.83
CA GLY A 113 -1.01 -16.73 -1.95
C GLY A 113 -2.07 -15.70 -1.62
N THR A 114 -1.79 -14.83 -0.65
CA THR A 114 -2.66 -13.69 -0.35
C THR A 114 -2.56 -12.67 -1.48
N ASP A 115 -3.68 -12.17 -2.00
CA ASP A 115 -3.65 -11.06 -2.95
C ASP A 115 -3.34 -9.75 -2.20
N ASN A 116 -2.20 -9.15 -2.53
CA ASN A 116 -1.71 -7.96 -1.85
C ASN A 116 -2.03 -6.66 -2.60
N THR A 117 -2.90 -6.70 -3.62
CA THR A 117 -3.20 -5.52 -4.45
C THR A 117 -3.61 -4.32 -3.60
N VAL A 118 -4.66 -4.44 -2.78
CA VAL A 118 -5.21 -3.32 -1.98
C VAL A 118 -4.22 -2.86 -0.90
N ALA A 119 -3.57 -3.81 -0.21
CA ALA A 119 -2.57 -3.53 0.81
C ALA A 119 -1.37 -2.75 0.24
N LEU A 120 -0.87 -3.17 -0.92
CA LEU A 120 0.28 -2.56 -1.56
C LEU A 120 -0.06 -1.20 -2.20
N GLU A 121 -1.23 -1.04 -2.82
CA GLU A 121 -1.73 0.27 -3.27
C GLU A 121 -1.85 1.26 -2.11
N SER A 122 -2.37 0.79 -0.97
CA SER A 122 -2.47 1.61 0.25
C SER A 122 -1.10 2.04 0.75
N ALA A 123 -0.13 1.13 0.76
CA ALA A 123 1.25 1.43 1.17
C ALA A 123 1.93 2.43 0.22
N ILE A 124 1.75 2.26 -1.09
CA ILE A 124 2.27 3.16 -2.12
C ILE A 124 1.69 4.55 -1.98
N ALA A 125 0.37 4.68 -1.91
CA ALA A 125 -0.31 5.98 -1.80
C ALA A 125 0.16 6.74 -0.54
N ALA A 126 0.33 6.01 0.55
CA ALA A 126 0.69 6.58 1.83
C ALA A 126 2.17 7.01 1.88
N ALA A 127 3.07 6.25 1.23
CA ALA A 127 4.47 6.63 1.07
C ALA A 127 4.67 7.77 0.08
N SER A 128 3.97 7.75 -1.05
CA SER A 128 4.12 8.78 -2.09
C SER A 128 3.54 10.13 -1.66
N ALA A 129 2.43 10.14 -0.91
CA ALA A 129 1.86 11.37 -0.35
C ALA A 129 2.76 12.05 0.69
N SER A 130 3.64 11.29 1.34
CA SER A 130 4.52 11.78 2.41
C SER A 130 5.98 11.93 1.99
N GLY A 131 6.31 11.61 0.73
CA GLY A 131 7.65 11.71 0.21
C GLY A 131 8.64 10.69 0.81
N ARG A 132 8.17 9.47 1.10
CA ARG A 132 8.88 8.48 1.91
C ARG A 132 9.34 7.26 1.12
N GLU A 133 10.25 6.53 1.74
CA GLU A 133 10.67 5.20 1.29
C GLU A 133 9.70 4.13 1.78
N LEU A 134 9.19 3.32 0.87
CA LEU A 134 8.41 2.12 1.13
C LEU A 134 9.30 0.88 1.03
N ILE A 135 9.39 0.11 2.11
CA ILE A 135 10.12 -1.16 2.19
C ILE A 135 9.15 -2.30 1.92
N LEU A 136 9.49 -3.13 0.94
CA LEU A 136 8.77 -4.35 0.64
C LEU A 136 9.37 -5.53 1.42
N PRO A 137 8.55 -6.46 1.92
CA PRO A 137 9.04 -7.64 2.61
C PRO A 137 9.88 -8.54 1.68
N ALA A 138 10.76 -9.33 2.28
CA ALA A 138 11.40 -10.44 1.58
C ALA A 138 10.40 -11.59 1.40
N GLY A 139 10.48 -12.28 0.27
CA GLY A 139 9.62 -13.38 -0.13
C GLY A 139 8.94 -13.10 -1.48
N ASP A 140 7.92 -13.91 -1.75
CA ASP A 140 7.13 -13.87 -2.97
C ASP A 140 5.77 -13.24 -2.65
N ILE A 141 5.46 -12.11 -3.27
CA ILE A 141 4.24 -11.31 -3.04
C ILE A 141 3.33 -11.49 -4.26
N LEU A 142 2.09 -11.93 -4.04
CA LEU A 142 1.09 -12.02 -5.12
C LEU A 142 0.32 -10.71 -5.26
N VAL A 143 0.19 -10.21 -6.49
CA VAL A 143 -0.65 -9.06 -6.82
C VAL A 143 -1.45 -9.41 -8.07
N THR A 144 -2.77 -9.23 -8.00
CA THR A 144 -3.66 -9.52 -9.14
C THR A 144 -4.20 -8.29 -9.85
N GLY A 145 -4.00 -7.09 -9.29
CA GLY A 145 -4.37 -5.82 -9.91
C GLY A 145 -3.21 -5.06 -10.53
N THR A 146 -3.55 -3.96 -11.18
CA THR A 146 -2.60 -2.90 -11.55
C THR A 146 -2.25 -2.10 -10.31
N LEU A 147 -0.98 -1.77 -10.12
CA LEU A 147 -0.50 -0.84 -9.11
C LEU A 147 -0.20 0.51 -9.75
N SER A 148 -0.75 1.57 -9.18
CA SER A 148 -0.44 2.94 -9.61
C SER A 148 0.43 3.63 -8.57
N ILE A 149 1.53 4.27 -9.00
CA ILE A 149 2.32 5.14 -8.14
C ILE A 149 1.92 6.59 -8.42
N PRO A 150 1.08 7.22 -7.57
CA PRO A 150 0.78 8.63 -7.71
C PRO A 150 2.01 9.41 -7.29
N VAL A 151 2.72 10.03 -8.23
CA VAL A 151 3.97 10.74 -7.95
C VAL A 151 3.67 12.16 -7.43
N LEU A 152 3.21 12.24 -6.19
CA LEU A 152 2.89 13.50 -5.52
C LEU A 152 4.13 14.16 -4.88
N SER A 153 5.13 13.36 -4.56
CA SER A 153 6.39 13.77 -3.92
C SER A 153 7.49 12.76 -4.25
N ALA A 154 8.72 13.01 -3.79
CA ALA A 154 9.82 12.06 -3.95
C ALA A 154 9.47 10.72 -3.28
N PHE A 155 9.44 9.63 -4.05
CA PHE A 155 8.99 8.33 -3.60
C PHE A 155 10.05 7.28 -3.90
N ILE A 156 10.34 6.42 -2.93
CA ILE A 156 11.25 5.28 -3.10
C ILE A 156 10.48 4.01 -2.76
N MET A 157 10.53 3.01 -3.63
CA MET A 157 10.11 1.65 -3.34
C MET A 157 11.33 0.74 -3.35
N ARG A 158 11.61 0.10 -2.21
CA ARG A 158 12.81 -0.74 -2.04
C ARG A 158 12.45 -2.13 -1.52
N GLY A 159 12.93 -3.17 -2.20
CA GLY A 159 12.88 -4.55 -1.69
C GLY A 159 14.14 -4.96 -0.92
N ALA A 160 14.18 -6.23 -0.49
CA ALA A 160 15.33 -6.80 0.21
C ALA A 160 16.47 -7.27 -0.73
N GLY A 161 16.32 -7.06 -2.04
CA GLY A 161 17.19 -7.54 -3.12
C GLY A 161 16.37 -8.17 -4.24
N LYS A 162 16.77 -8.01 -5.51
CA LYS A 162 15.97 -8.48 -6.67
C LYS A 162 15.57 -9.96 -6.65
N TRP A 163 16.37 -10.81 -6.01
CA TRP A 163 16.10 -12.24 -5.87
C TRP A 163 15.42 -12.60 -4.55
N LYS A 164 15.34 -11.66 -3.62
CA LYS A 164 14.78 -11.83 -2.27
C LYS A 164 13.38 -11.26 -2.13
N THR A 165 13.05 -10.19 -2.86
CA THR A 165 11.69 -9.66 -2.94
C THR A 165 11.22 -9.79 -4.38
N LYS A 166 10.18 -10.60 -4.59
CA LYS A 166 9.57 -10.83 -5.91
C LYS A 166 8.09 -10.51 -5.84
N ILE A 167 7.62 -9.71 -6.78
CA ILE A 167 6.21 -9.40 -6.95
C ILE A 167 5.73 -10.21 -8.15
N TYR A 168 4.78 -11.10 -7.94
CA TYR A 168 4.14 -11.89 -8.97
C TYR A 168 2.85 -11.22 -9.40
N ALA A 169 2.86 -10.66 -10.60
CA ALA A 169 1.68 -10.11 -11.27
C ALA A 169 0.93 -11.26 -11.94
N LYS A 170 -0.27 -11.59 -11.46
CA LYS A 170 -1.08 -12.69 -11.98
C LYS A 170 -2.48 -12.23 -12.33
N ASN A 171 -3.03 -12.68 -13.46
CA ASN A 171 -4.40 -12.38 -13.85
C ASN A 171 -4.75 -10.88 -13.77
N VAL A 172 -3.80 -10.00 -14.15
CA VAL A 172 -4.03 -8.55 -14.12
C VAL A 172 -5.08 -8.22 -15.17
N ALA A 173 -6.33 -8.13 -14.72
CA ALA A 173 -7.48 -7.95 -15.59
C ALA A 173 -7.33 -6.62 -16.34
N GLY A 174 -7.24 -6.70 -17.67
CA GLY A 174 -7.04 -5.52 -18.50
C GLY A 174 -7.37 -5.78 -19.96
N THR A 175 -7.80 -4.72 -20.64
CA THR A 175 -7.71 -4.67 -22.10
C THR A 175 -6.25 -4.62 -22.52
N ALA A 176 -5.94 -5.00 -23.76
CA ALA A 176 -4.58 -4.99 -24.29
C ALA A 176 -3.84 -3.68 -23.96
N LEU A 177 -2.56 -3.78 -23.54
CA LEU A 177 -1.66 -2.71 -23.11
C LEU A 177 -1.89 -2.14 -21.69
N THR A 178 -2.49 -2.92 -20.78
CA THR A 178 -2.51 -2.55 -19.35
C THR A 178 -1.13 -2.79 -18.73
N ALA A 179 -0.68 -1.85 -17.91
CA ALA A 179 0.60 -1.97 -17.20
C ALA A 179 0.38 -2.53 -15.80
N PHE A 180 1.22 -3.45 -15.35
CA PHE A 180 1.19 -3.93 -13.97
C PHE A 180 1.58 -2.80 -13.00
N LEU A 181 2.74 -2.19 -13.19
CA LEU A 181 3.17 -1.04 -12.41
C LEU A 181 3.12 0.20 -13.29
N ASN A 182 2.22 1.11 -12.93
CA ASN A 182 1.92 2.30 -13.70
C ASN A 182 2.42 3.56 -13.00
N LEU A 183 3.32 4.29 -13.67
CA LEU A 183 3.85 5.59 -13.23
C LEU A 183 3.23 6.72 -14.05
N ASN A 184 1.94 6.63 -14.43
CA ASN A 184 1.26 7.68 -15.17
C ASN A 184 0.90 8.89 -14.28
N GLY A 185 1.12 10.10 -14.80
CA GLY A 185 0.32 11.27 -14.40
C GLY A 185 1.04 12.31 -13.54
N VAL A 186 2.26 12.70 -13.91
CA VAL A 186 3.02 13.69 -13.12
C VAL A 186 3.15 15.01 -13.88
N TYR A 187 2.04 15.74 -14.01
CA TYR A 187 2.09 17.19 -14.21
C TYR A 187 1.97 17.88 -12.84
N ALA A 188 2.91 17.63 -11.93
CA ALA A 188 3.24 18.65 -10.96
C ALA A 188 4.12 19.64 -11.71
N SER A 189 3.67 20.88 -11.89
CA SER A 189 4.44 21.97 -12.49
C SER A 189 5.73 22.33 -11.72
N THR A 190 6.14 21.49 -10.77
CA THR A 190 7.33 21.59 -9.96
C THR A 190 8.20 20.37 -10.24
N GLU A 191 9.43 20.61 -10.67
CA GLU A 191 10.47 19.66 -11.09
C GLU A 191 10.95 18.69 -9.99
N SER A 192 10.16 18.45 -8.94
CA SER A 192 10.62 17.88 -7.66
C SER A 192 10.15 16.45 -7.38
N ALA A 193 9.30 15.87 -8.21
CA ALA A 193 8.79 14.51 -7.99
C ALA A 193 9.77 13.48 -8.57
N ARG A 194 10.57 12.83 -7.71
CA ARG A 194 11.53 11.77 -8.07
C ARG A 194 10.96 10.40 -7.69
N VAL A 195 10.97 9.43 -8.59
CA VAL A 195 10.61 8.04 -8.27
C VAL A 195 11.85 7.17 -8.30
N GLU A 196 12.08 6.39 -7.25
CA GLU A 196 13.12 5.37 -7.23
C GLU A 196 12.53 3.98 -7.00
N LEU A 197 12.89 3.03 -7.86
CA LEU A 197 12.57 1.62 -7.72
C LEU A 197 13.87 0.85 -7.50
N ARG A 198 14.01 0.13 -6.38
CA ARG A 198 15.28 -0.48 -5.98
C ARG A 198 15.12 -1.89 -5.43
N ASP A 199 16.01 -2.80 -5.82
CA ASP A 199 16.24 -4.06 -5.10
C ASP A 199 15.02 -5.01 -5.00
N PHE A 200 14.20 -5.13 -6.05
CA PHE A 200 13.15 -6.15 -6.14
C PHE A 200 13.00 -6.64 -7.59
N SER A 201 12.16 -7.66 -7.80
CA SER A 201 11.79 -8.10 -9.13
C SER A 201 10.28 -8.19 -9.31
N ILE A 202 9.83 -8.02 -10.54
CA ILE A 202 8.44 -8.19 -10.96
C ILE A 202 8.38 -9.33 -11.99
N TRP A 203 7.49 -10.27 -11.74
CA TRP A 203 7.30 -11.48 -12.53
C TRP A 203 5.86 -11.56 -13.03
N GLY A 204 5.66 -11.43 -14.33
CA GLY A 204 4.38 -11.73 -14.97
C GLY A 204 4.21 -13.22 -15.23
N ASP A 205 3.04 -13.60 -15.73
CA ASP A 205 2.64 -14.97 -16.09
C ASP A 205 2.71 -15.28 -17.58
N ASN A 206 3.49 -14.50 -18.34
CA ASN A 206 3.56 -14.55 -19.81
C ASN A 206 2.23 -14.19 -20.50
N ASP A 207 1.44 -13.29 -19.90
CA ASP A 207 0.27 -12.76 -20.58
C ASP A 207 0.67 -11.91 -21.79
N SER A 208 0.01 -12.17 -22.93
CA SER A 208 0.43 -11.67 -24.25
C SER A 208 0.31 -10.16 -24.44
N ASP A 209 -0.31 -9.43 -23.52
CA ASP A 209 -0.69 -8.03 -23.74
C ASP A 209 -0.46 -7.10 -22.52
N ILE A 210 0.36 -7.53 -21.56
CA ILE A 210 0.63 -6.77 -20.33
C ILE A 210 2.04 -6.20 -20.35
N VAL A 211 2.16 -4.93 -19.97
CA VAL A 211 3.43 -4.25 -19.73
C VAL A 211 3.82 -4.43 -18.26
N GLY A 212 5.06 -4.82 -17.95
CA GLY A 212 5.51 -4.94 -16.56
C GLY A 212 5.56 -3.59 -15.84
N ILE A 213 6.39 -2.68 -16.35
CA ILE A 213 6.46 -1.29 -15.86
C ILE A 213 6.21 -0.33 -17.01
N TYR A 214 5.20 0.52 -16.85
CA TYR A 214 4.91 1.61 -17.77
C TYR A 214 5.23 2.95 -17.12
N ILE A 215 6.11 3.70 -17.78
CA ILE A 215 6.49 5.05 -17.39
C ILE A 215 6.05 5.95 -18.54
N SER A 216 5.16 6.91 -18.25
CA SER A 216 4.70 7.84 -19.27
C SER A 216 4.56 9.30 -18.81
N TYR A 217 4.31 10.18 -19.78
CA TYR A 217 3.86 11.57 -19.68
C TYR A 217 4.15 12.27 -18.34
N GLY A 218 5.21 13.08 -18.34
CA GLY A 218 5.54 13.97 -17.22
C GLY A 218 6.30 13.28 -16.07
N SER A 219 6.55 11.98 -16.16
CA SER A 219 7.46 11.29 -15.25
C SER A 219 8.89 11.80 -15.42
N HIS A 220 9.26 12.78 -14.60
CA HIS A 220 10.62 13.32 -14.52
C HIS A 220 11.37 12.58 -13.40
N PHE A 221 12.68 12.38 -13.56
CA PHE A 221 13.56 11.85 -12.51
C PHE A 221 13.17 10.46 -11.98
N VAL A 222 13.04 9.47 -12.88
CA VAL A 222 12.90 8.06 -12.49
C VAL A 222 14.27 7.41 -12.40
N LYS A 223 14.57 6.78 -11.27
CA LYS A 223 15.76 5.93 -11.09
C LYS A 223 15.33 4.50 -10.78
N CYS A 224 15.79 3.58 -11.60
CA CYS A 224 15.66 2.15 -11.35
C CYS A 224 17.05 1.60 -11.01
N GLU A 225 17.17 0.82 -9.95
CA GLU A 225 18.45 0.23 -9.54
C GLU A 225 18.25 -1.20 -9.08
N ASN A 226 18.95 -2.13 -9.73
CA ASN A 226 18.85 -3.55 -9.39
C ASN A 226 17.39 -4.06 -9.41
N VAL A 227 16.60 -3.62 -10.39
CA VAL A 227 15.23 -4.09 -10.63
C VAL A 227 15.23 -5.07 -11.80
N LEU A 228 14.56 -6.21 -11.63
CA LEU A 228 14.31 -7.17 -12.71
C LEU A 228 12.82 -7.16 -13.04
N VAL A 229 12.48 -7.08 -14.33
CA VAL A 229 11.10 -7.24 -14.81
C VAL A 229 11.10 -8.32 -15.88
N THR A 230 10.27 -9.35 -15.71
CA THR A 230 10.23 -10.51 -16.60
C THR A 230 8.84 -11.15 -16.65
N GLY A 231 8.58 -11.98 -17.65
CA GLY A 231 7.29 -12.66 -17.82
C GLY A 231 6.15 -11.78 -18.31
N PHE A 232 6.47 -10.68 -19.01
CA PHE A 232 5.51 -9.74 -19.60
C PHE A 232 5.71 -9.67 -21.12
N TYR A 233 4.71 -9.17 -21.85
CA TYR A 233 4.87 -8.86 -23.28
C TYR A 233 5.97 -7.81 -23.49
N ASP A 234 5.84 -6.67 -22.79
CA ASP A 234 6.89 -5.68 -22.64
C ASP A 234 7.31 -5.63 -21.18
N GLY A 235 8.58 -5.92 -20.85
CA GLY A 235 9.06 -5.75 -19.48
C GLY A 235 8.98 -4.28 -19.04
N TRP A 236 9.47 -3.38 -19.89
CA TRP A 236 9.47 -1.95 -19.67
C TRP A 236 8.92 -1.24 -20.89
N ARG A 237 8.05 -0.26 -20.68
CA ARG A 237 7.61 0.65 -21.73
C ARG A 237 7.76 2.09 -21.25
N LEU A 238 8.47 2.88 -22.04
CA LEU A 238 8.84 4.27 -21.74
C LEU A 238 8.21 5.16 -22.82
N ALA A 239 7.45 6.18 -22.43
CA ALA A 239 6.81 7.11 -23.34
C ALA A 239 6.94 8.55 -22.81
N ASP A 240 7.53 9.46 -23.59
CA ASP A 240 7.67 10.88 -23.22
C ASP A 240 8.31 11.10 -21.82
N CYS A 241 9.41 10.38 -21.55
CA CYS A 241 10.16 10.44 -20.30
C CYS A 241 11.54 11.12 -20.48
N TRP A 242 11.99 11.86 -19.47
CA TRP A 242 13.32 12.50 -19.45
C TRP A 242 14.01 12.34 -18.09
N ASN A 243 15.34 12.47 -18.06
CA ASN A 243 16.17 12.36 -16.85
C ASN A 243 16.02 11.00 -16.11
N MET A 244 16.09 9.89 -16.86
CA MET A 244 16.01 8.55 -16.30
C MET A 244 17.39 7.92 -16.07
N SER A 245 17.49 7.05 -15.07
CA SER A 245 18.64 6.17 -14.84
C SER A 245 18.14 4.75 -14.60
N PHE A 246 18.78 3.76 -15.22
CA PHE A 246 18.50 2.33 -15.06
C PHE A 246 19.75 1.54 -14.70
#